data_AF-A0A7C4IWV5-F1
#
_entry.id   AF-A0A7C4IWV5-F1
#
_cell.length_a   1.000
_cell.length_b   1.000
_cell.length_c   1.000
_cell.angle_alpha   90.00
_cell.angle_beta   90.00
_cell.angle_gamma   90.00
#
_symmetry.space_group_name_H-M   'P 1'
#
loop_
_entity.id
_entity.type
_entity.pdbx_description
1 polymer ?
#
loop_
_entity_poly.entity_id
_entity_poly.type
_entity_poly.pdbx_seq_one_letter_code
_entity_poly.pdbx_strand_id
1 'polypeptide(L)'
;MKIAVIMGTRPEAIKLAPVVLAFRGEPDIECRVCATGQHRQMMDQVLRVFDIVPDADLNLMQPDQTLAGLTSRAVEALGAYQRGTDRRRPCACTAFLP
;
A
#
# COMPACT_ATOMS: atom_id res chain seq x y z
N MET A 1 -8.26 -2.45 -16.06
CA MET A 1 -8.70 -2.04 -14.70
C MET A 1 -7.49 -1.58 -13.91
N LYS A 2 -7.58 -0.51 -13.11
CA LYS A 2 -6.46 -0.04 -12.28
C LYS A 2 -6.75 -0.32 -10.81
N ILE A 3 -5.82 -0.98 -10.11
CA ILE A 3 -5.92 -1.34 -8.70
C ILE A 3 -4.72 -0.75 -7.95
N ALA A 4 -4.99 -0.11 -6.82
CA ALA A 4 -3.97 0.26 -5.85
C ALA A 4 -4.12 -0.60 -4.59
N VAL A 5 -3.07 -1.36 -4.26
CA VAL A 5 -2.95 -2.13 -3.01
C VAL A 5 -2.17 -1.30 -2.00
N ILE A 6 -2.79 -1.02 -0.86
CA ILE A 6 -2.20 -0.20 0.20
C ILE A 6 -1.86 -1.11 1.39
N MET A 7 -0.63 -1.00 1.88
CA MET A 7 -0.17 -1.73 3.06
C MET A 7 0.85 -0.93 3.87
N GLY A 8 0.84 -1.07 5.18
CA GLY A 8 1.72 -0.36 6.11
C GLY A 8 2.49 -1.27 7.04
N THR A 9 2.00 -2.48 7.27
CA THR A 9 2.53 -3.37 8.31
C THR A 9 3.06 -4.70 7.74
N ARG A 10 3.92 -5.38 8.50
CA ARG A 10 4.40 -6.72 8.13
C ARG A 10 3.26 -7.73 7.96
N PRO A 11 2.27 -7.85 8.88
CA PRO A 11 1.15 -8.77 8.69
C PRO A 11 0.34 -8.47 7.42
N GLU A 12 0.11 -7.19 7.10
CA GLU A 12 -0.56 -6.80 5.85
C GLU A 12 0.24 -7.24 4.63
N ALA A 13 1.56 -7.01 4.60
CA ALA A 13 2.40 -7.44 3.49
C ALA A 13 2.39 -8.97 3.29
N ILE A 14 2.36 -9.75 4.37
CA ILE A 14 2.27 -11.22 4.29
C ILE A 14 0.94 -11.63 3.65
N LYS A 15 -0.16 -11.00 4.07
CA LYS A 15 -1.52 -11.33 3.58
C LYS A 15 -1.74 -10.84 2.15
N LEU A 16 -1.19 -9.69 1.77
CA LEU A 16 -1.47 -9.01 0.50
C LEU A 16 -0.49 -9.35 -0.63
N ALA A 17 0.73 -9.83 -0.32
CA ALA A 17 1.69 -10.18 -1.36
C ALA A 17 1.15 -11.20 -2.39
N PRO A 18 0.46 -12.29 -2.01
CA PRO A 18 -0.13 -13.21 -2.99
C PRO A 18 -1.17 -12.54 -3.90
N VAL A 19 -1.94 -11.58 -3.37
CA VAL A 19 -2.94 -10.83 -4.13
C VAL A 19 -2.27 -9.90 -5.14
N VAL A 20 -1.20 -9.22 -4.75
CA VAL A 20 -0.39 -8.38 -5.65
C VAL A 20 0.16 -9.20 -6.81
N LEU A 21 0.72 -10.38 -6.52
CA LEU A 21 1.27 -11.27 -7.55
C LEU A 21 0.19 -11.77 -8.51
N ALA A 22 -0.98 -12.15 -7.98
CA ALA A 22 -2.12 -12.55 -8.80
C ALA A 22 -2.57 -11.42 -9.73
N PHE A 23 -2.73 -10.19 -9.21
CA PHE A 23 -3.13 -9.05 -10.03
C PHE A 23 -2.09 -8.65 -11.07
N ARG A 24 -0.79 -8.75 -10.75
CA ARG A 24 0.29 -8.46 -11.72
C ARG A 24 0.40 -9.52 -12.82
N GLY A 25 -0.15 -10.72 -12.61
CA GLY A 25 -0.24 -11.77 -13.62
C GLY A 25 -1.38 -11.59 -14.62
N GLU A 26 -2.35 -10.72 -14.35
CA GLU A 26 -3.52 -10.49 -15.19
C GLU A 26 -3.29 -9.35 -16.20
N PRO A 27 -3.36 -9.60 -17.53
CA PRO A 27 -3.04 -8.61 -18.56
C PRO A 27 -3.89 -7.32 -18.51
N ASP A 28 -5.13 -7.46 -18.07
CA ASP A 28 -6.10 -6.36 -18.01
C ASP A 28 -6.04 -5.59 -16.68
N ILE A 29 -5.12 -5.90 -15.77
CA ILE A 29 -4.99 -5.26 -14.46
C ILE A 29 -3.66 -4.50 -14.34
N GLU A 30 -3.76 -3.17 -14.17
CA GLU A 30 -2.64 -2.36 -13.72
C GLU A 30 -2.65 -2.34 -12.18
N CYS A 31 -1.79 -3.15 -11.56
CA CYS A 31 -1.68 -3.25 -10.10
C CYS A 31 -0.50 -2.43 -9.57
N ARG A 32 -0.81 -1.38 -8.80
CA ARG A 32 0.18 -0.55 -8.08
C ARG A 32 0.17 -0.85 -6.60
N VAL A 33 1.34 -0.80 -5.99
CA VAL A 33 1.57 -1.04 -4.57
C VAL A 33 1.98 0.26 -3.88
N CYS A 34 1.26 0.64 -2.83
CA CYS A 34 1.54 1.82 -2.02
C CYS A 34 1.83 1.40 -0.58
N ALA A 35 3.04 1.70 -0.11
CA ALA A 35 3.50 1.48 1.25
C ALA A 35 3.19 2.70 2.13
N THR A 36 2.52 2.53 3.27
CA THR A 36 2.29 3.63 4.23
C THR A 36 3.44 3.76 5.25
N GLY A 37 4.25 2.71 5.42
CA GLY A 37 5.48 2.73 6.21
C GLY A 37 5.32 2.52 7.72
N GLN A 38 4.20 1.99 8.20
CA GLN A 38 3.95 1.77 9.64
C GLN A 38 4.97 0.84 10.33
N HIS A 39 5.40 -0.23 9.67
CA HIS A 39 6.47 -1.14 10.14
C HIS A 39 7.53 -1.38 9.05
N ARG A 40 8.12 -0.30 8.52
CA ARG A 40 8.98 -0.29 7.33
C ARG A 40 10.00 -1.43 7.27
N GLN A 41 10.93 -1.51 8.23
CA GLN A 41 12.01 -2.49 8.21
C GLN A 41 11.52 -3.94 8.15
N MET A 42 10.42 -4.24 8.87
CA MET A 42 9.83 -5.57 8.94
C MET A 42 9.00 -5.90 7.69
N MET A 43 8.34 -4.89 7.11
CA MET A 43 7.62 -5.01 5.85
C MET A 43 8.58 -5.27 4.68
N ASP A 44 9.71 -4.58 4.63
CA ASP A 44 10.74 -4.74 3.58
C ASP A 44 11.29 -6.17 3.50
N GLN A 45 11.33 -6.89 4.62
CA GLN A 45 11.70 -8.31 4.62
C GLN A 45 10.70 -9.15 3.82
N VAL A 46 9.41 -8.90 4.01
CA VAL A 46 8.35 -9.63 3.31
C VAL A 46 8.33 -9.27 1.84
N LEU A 47 8.40 -7.97 1.53
CA LEU A 47 8.43 -7.48 0.15
C LEU A 47 9.58 -8.09 -0.65
N ARG A 48 10.77 -8.22 -0.05
CA ARG A 48 11.92 -8.92 -0.67
C ARG A 48 11.67 -10.41 -0.90
N VAL A 49 11.00 -11.11 0.02
CA VAL A 49 10.67 -12.54 -0.14
C VAL A 49 9.74 -12.77 -1.34
N PHE A 50 8.82 -11.83 -1.61
CA PHE A 50 7.87 -11.92 -2.71
C PHE A 50 8.31 -11.17 -3.98
N ASP A 51 9.51 -10.60 -4.01
CA ASP A 51 10.03 -9.76 -5.10
C ASP A 51 9.07 -8.61 -5.50
N ILE A 52 8.46 -7.98 -4.48
CA ILE A 52 7.55 -6.84 -4.66
C ILE A 52 8.27 -5.56 -4.32
N VAL A 53 8.50 -4.71 -5.33
CA VAL A 53 8.89 -3.31 -5.13
C VAL A 53 7.63 -2.44 -5.04
N PRO A 54 7.43 -1.65 -3.96
CA PRO A 54 6.36 -0.66 -3.88
C PRO A 54 6.52 0.43 -4.95
N ASP A 55 5.42 0.78 -5.61
CA ASP A 55 5.37 1.89 -6.56
C ASP A 55 5.38 3.26 -5.85
N ALA A 56 4.93 3.30 -4.59
CA ALA A 56 5.01 4.47 -3.73
C ALA A 56 5.29 4.09 -2.27
N ASP A 57 6.03 4.93 -1.56
CA ASP A 57 6.21 4.87 -0.11
C ASP A 57 5.86 6.25 0.49
N LEU A 58 4.84 6.28 1.33
CA LEU A 58 4.33 7.50 1.97
C LEU A 58 5.08 7.85 3.26
N ASN A 59 5.84 6.90 3.82
CA ASN A 59 6.69 7.10 5.00
C ASN A 59 6.01 7.89 6.14
N LEU A 60 4.83 7.44 6.57
CA LEU A 60 3.94 8.22 7.46
C LEU A 60 4.32 8.19 8.94
N MET A 61 5.23 7.30 9.35
CA MET A 61 5.56 7.10 10.76
C MET A 61 6.38 8.26 11.32
N GLN A 62 5.97 8.69 12.51
CA GLN A 62 6.65 9.68 13.32
C GLN A 62 6.80 9.14 14.75
N PRO A 63 7.86 9.50 15.48
CA PRO A 63 7.97 9.19 16.91
C PRO A 63 6.80 9.77 17.70
N ASP A 64 6.37 9.06 18.75
CA ASP A 64 5.38 9.52 19.75
C ASP A 64 4.05 10.08 19.19
N GLN A 65 3.66 9.65 18.00
CA GLN A 65 2.41 10.05 17.36
C GLN A 65 1.18 9.38 18.00
N THR A 66 0.05 10.10 18.01
CA THR A 66 -1.24 9.51 18.38
C THR A 66 -1.85 8.75 17.22
N LEU A 67 -2.75 7.80 17.51
CA LEU A 67 -3.53 7.10 16.48
C LEU A 67 -4.33 8.09 15.62
N ALA A 68 -4.92 9.11 16.24
CA ALA A 68 -5.66 10.16 15.53
C ALA A 68 -4.74 10.94 14.57
N GLY A 69 -3.54 11.31 15.02
CA GLY A 69 -2.55 12.00 14.21
C GLY A 69 -2.07 11.15 13.02
N LEU A 70 -1.78 9.86 13.25
CA LEU A 70 -1.41 8.92 12.20
C LEU A 70 -2.55 8.77 11.17
N THR A 71 -3.78 8.57 11.65
CA THR A 71 -4.96 8.41 10.79
C THR A 71 -5.19 9.64 9.92
N SER A 72 -5.10 10.84 10.49
CA SER A 72 -5.26 12.09 9.75
C SER A 72 -4.22 12.21 8.63
N ARG A 73 -2.95 11.95 8.92
CA ARG A 73 -1.88 11.96 7.90
C ARG A 73 -2.08 10.90 6.83
N ALA A 74 -2.52 9.71 7.21
CA ALA A 74 -2.78 8.63 6.28
C ALA A 74 -3.90 8.99 5.30
N VAL A 75 -5.00 9.55 5.78
CA VAL A 75 -6.11 10.00 4.92
C VAL A 75 -5.64 11.09 3.95
N GLU A 76 -4.89 12.08 4.44
CA GLU A 76 -4.38 13.18 3.61
C GLU A 76 -3.41 12.67 2.54
N ALA A 77 -2.42 11.86 2.93
CA ALA A 77 -1.42 11.32 2.03
C ALA A 77 -2.02 10.36 0.99
N LEU A 78 -2.98 9.51 1.38
CA LEU A 78 -3.69 8.64 0.44
C LEU A 78 -4.55 9.45 -0.52
N GLY A 79 -5.21 10.52 -0.04
CA GLY A 79 -5.94 11.43 -0.91
C GLY A 79 -5.04 12.13 -1.93
N ALA A 80 -3.83 12.53 -1.53
CA ALA A 80 -2.83 13.11 -2.43
C ALA A 80 -2.31 12.07 -3.44
N TYR A 81 -1.97 10.87 -2.98
CA TYR A 81 -1.52 9.75 -3.81
C TYR A 81 -2.54 9.40 -4.90
N GLN A 82 -3.82 9.30 -4.54
CA GLN A 82 -4.91 9.03 -5.49
C GLN A 82 -5.09 10.13 -6.54
N ARG A 83 -4.89 11.40 -6.18
CA ARG A 83 -4.96 12.52 -7.13
C ARG A 83 -3.77 12.55 -8.08
N GLY A 84 -2.58 12.17 -7.61
CA GLY A 84 -1.36 12.10 -8.41
C GLY A 84 -1.33 10.94 -9.41
N THR A 85 -2.16 9.92 -9.23
CA THR A 85 -2.16 8.68 -10.04
C THR A 85 -3.17 8.63 -11.20
N ASP A 86 -3.56 9.80 -11.76
CA ASP A 86 -4.33 10.00 -13.02
C ASP A 86 -5.89 10.03 -12.91
N ARG A 87 -6.47 10.86 -13.79
CA ARG A 87 -7.84 11.39 -13.93
C ARG A 87 -8.89 10.35 -14.36
N ARG A 88 -8.50 9.07 -14.52
CA ARG A 88 -9.38 7.90 -14.67
C ARG A 88 -9.18 6.97 -13.48
N ARG A 89 -10.12 7.05 -12.53
CA ARG A 89 -10.05 6.57 -11.14
C ARG A 89 -9.58 5.11 -11.01
N PRO A 90 -8.48 4.81 -10.30
CA PRO A 90 -8.18 3.46 -9.85
C PRO A 90 -9.18 3.01 -8.76
N CYS A 91 -9.68 1.79 -8.85
CA CYS A 91 -10.44 1.17 -7.77
C CYS A 91 -9.46 0.79 -6.67
N ALA A 92 -9.44 1.53 -5.57
CA ALA A 92 -8.59 1.22 -4.42
C ALA A 92 -9.12 -0.06 -3.73
N CYS A 93 -8.29 -1.09 -3.64
CA CYS A 93 -8.64 -2.35 -2.99
C CYS A 93 -7.80 -2.47 -1.69
N THR A 94 -8.34 -1.93 -0.61
CA THR A 94 -7.82 -2.20 0.75
C THR A 94 -8.42 -3.52 1.23
N ALA A 95 -7.69 -4.63 1.05
CA ALA A 95 -8.10 -5.91 1.59
C ALA A 95 -7.76 -5.97 3.09
N PHE A 96 -8.77 -5.69 3.92
CA PHE A 96 -8.75 -5.96 5.35
C PHE A 96 -9.12 -7.44 5.56
N LEU A 97 -8.13 -8.33 5.53
CA LEU A 97 -8.35 -9.74 5.88
C LEU A 97 -8.27 -9.89 7.40
N PRO A 98 -9.33 -10.38 8.08
CA PRO A 98 -9.34 -10.62 9.52
C PRO A 98 -8.18 -11.53 9.95
#